data_AF-A0A7L8RPP3-F1
#
_entry.id   AF-A0A7L8RPP3-F1
#
_cell.length_a   1.000
_cell.length_b   1.000
_cell.length_c   1.000
_cell.angle_alpha   90.00
_cell.angle_beta   90.00
_cell.angle_gamma   90.00
#
_symmetry.space_group_name_H-M   'P 1'
#
loop_
_entity.id
_entity.type
_entity.pdbx_description
1 polymer ?
#
loop_
_entity_poly.entity_id
_entity_poly.type
_entity_poly.pdbx_seq_one_letter_code
_entity_poly.pdbx_strand_id
1 'polypeptide(L)'
;MPFAVRVVEPRRLEPSNHVRLLNAVVEELLNPATVPRDRFDDATTQPAARRYDLVTFPEAFAPAEAIVAVADALRGQGPSGCLHIGLRPDSGGSNHLFTLAAAHELADRLETLVEPGLRDLSGFKSWLGRQASNKPFNLGCVLAVDADSKLRVCLHPKLVRSKFEIDRLPERHMHEANLLTLITLVPANPRFGTVTLQPLICSDALDLDTDSGLPPPIPAVTSHARCFPDPPNHVDVVSVATCTPQSEGALDGGDPYRAWHVQFLDAFRAAAERPDRARHHFSSFILSNYGEMAGKPGGLSGAFLPVSPGFPASDAEVSVSCWGRPKKSSVNNTWSTTDDDALNSWSNRGFVAGLNPFSPRAVSEARMLAFDVHRLPREASRWRTNESLVAWEVRTWVAEPDDDRLRQIGATHA
;
A
#
# COMPACT_ATOMS: atom_id res chain seq x y z
N MET A 1 10.68 -5.52 16.71
CA MET A 1 10.35 -6.27 15.49
C MET A 1 10.01 -5.27 14.40
N PRO A 2 10.48 -5.49 13.16
CA PRO A 2 10.10 -4.66 12.02
C PRO A 2 8.61 -4.84 11.68
N PHE A 3 8.07 -3.93 10.87
CA PHE A 3 6.74 -3.98 10.29
C PHE A 3 6.82 -4.63 8.89
N ALA A 4 6.21 -5.80 8.72
CA ALA A 4 6.33 -6.63 7.52
C ALA A 4 5.31 -6.20 6.46
N VAL A 5 5.81 -5.72 5.32
CA VAL A 5 5.02 -5.19 4.22
C VAL A 5 5.13 -6.08 2.99
N ARG A 6 4.02 -6.26 2.29
CA ARG A 6 3.91 -7.02 1.05
C ARG A 6 3.19 -6.16 0.01
N VAL A 7 3.79 -5.96 -1.15
CA VAL A 7 3.24 -5.08 -2.19
C VAL A 7 3.04 -5.87 -3.46
N VAL A 8 1.78 -6.04 -3.87
CA VAL A 8 1.43 -6.82 -5.06
C VAL A 8 1.45 -5.93 -6.31
N GLU A 9 2.06 -6.42 -7.38
CA GLU A 9 2.10 -5.82 -8.70
C GLU A 9 1.56 -6.82 -9.74
N PRO A 10 0.27 -6.73 -10.11
CA PRO A 10 -0.25 -7.46 -11.26
C PRO A 10 0.39 -6.92 -12.54
N ARG A 11 0.66 -7.80 -13.50
CA ARG A 11 1.28 -7.41 -14.77
C ARG A 11 0.46 -6.39 -15.52
N ARG A 12 -0.86 -6.60 -15.57
CA ARG A 12 -1.81 -5.80 -16.37
C ARG A 12 -3.05 -5.48 -15.55
N LEU A 13 -3.69 -4.37 -15.90
CA LEU A 13 -5.07 -4.10 -15.51
C LEU A 13 -6.01 -5.01 -16.32
N GLU A 14 -6.22 -6.23 -15.84
CA GLU A 14 -7.04 -7.26 -16.49
C GLU A 14 -8.06 -7.86 -15.50
N PRO A 15 -9.25 -7.25 -15.38
CA PRO A 15 -10.23 -7.56 -14.33
C PRO A 15 -10.60 -9.05 -14.19
N SER A 16 -10.64 -9.80 -15.30
CA SER A 16 -10.93 -11.24 -15.34
C SER A 16 -9.94 -12.07 -14.51
N ASN A 17 -8.67 -11.64 -14.41
CA ASN A 17 -7.61 -12.38 -13.72
C ASN A 17 -7.42 -11.98 -12.26
N HIS A 18 -7.98 -10.84 -11.82
CA HIS A 18 -7.67 -10.26 -10.52
C HIS A 18 -8.24 -11.05 -9.33
N VAL A 19 -9.44 -11.65 -9.46
CA VAL A 19 -10.02 -12.45 -8.37
C VAL A 19 -9.16 -13.68 -8.09
N ARG A 20 -8.72 -14.36 -9.15
CA ARG A 20 -7.79 -15.47 -9.07
C ARG A 20 -6.49 -15.07 -8.37
N LEU A 21 -5.92 -13.91 -8.74
CA LEU A 21 -4.71 -13.39 -8.10
C LEU A 21 -4.91 -13.04 -6.63
N LEU A 22 -6.03 -12.38 -6.29
CA LEU A 22 -6.38 -12.06 -4.90
C LEU A 22 -6.41 -13.32 -4.05
N ASN A 23 -7.14 -14.34 -4.52
CA ASN A 23 -7.30 -15.60 -3.80
C ASN A 23 -5.95 -16.31 -3.63
N ALA A 24 -5.13 -16.39 -4.67
CA ALA A 24 -3.81 -17.03 -4.60
C ALA A 24 -2.90 -16.33 -3.57
N VAL A 25 -2.88 -15.00 -3.55
CA VAL A 25 -2.09 -14.23 -2.58
C VAL A 25 -2.62 -14.44 -1.17
N VAL A 26 -3.94 -14.33 -0.96
CA VAL A 26 -4.56 -14.53 0.37
C VAL A 26 -4.33 -15.95 0.89
N GLU A 27 -4.47 -16.97 0.03
CA GLU A 27 -4.23 -18.36 0.39
C GLU A 27 -2.78 -18.60 0.80
N GLU A 28 -1.81 -18.07 0.05
CA GLU A 28 -0.38 -18.18 0.38
C GLU A 28 -0.06 -17.50 1.72
N LEU A 29 -0.69 -16.37 2.01
CA LEU A 29 -0.48 -15.63 3.25
C LEU A 29 -1.11 -16.31 4.48
N LEU A 30 -2.26 -16.97 4.30
CA LEU A 30 -2.93 -17.72 5.37
C LEU A 30 -2.32 -19.10 5.59
N ASN A 31 -1.93 -19.78 4.50
CA ASN A 31 -1.43 -21.15 4.50
C ASN A 31 -0.07 -21.23 3.77
N PRO A 32 0.99 -20.59 4.29
CA PRO A 32 2.29 -20.61 3.63
C PRO A 32 2.79 -22.04 3.49
N ALA A 33 3.11 -22.47 2.26
CA ALA A 33 3.70 -23.76 2.01
C ALA A 33 4.92 -23.97 2.94
N THR A 34 4.96 -25.12 3.62
CA THR A 34 6.08 -25.43 4.51
C THR A 34 7.33 -25.64 3.68
N VAL A 35 8.20 -24.62 3.60
CA VAL A 35 9.55 -24.79 3.04
C VAL A 35 10.25 -25.90 3.85
N PRO A 36 10.79 -26.95 3.20
CA PRO A 36 11.56 -27.97 3.88
C PRO A 36 12.73 -27.30 4.59
N ARG A 37 12.74 -27.35 5.93
CA ARG A 37 13.90 -26.91 6.71
C ARG A 37 14.99 -27.95 6.51
N ASP A 38 16.08 -27.59 5.85
CA ASP A 38 17.30 -28.36 5.99
C ASP A 38 17.72 -28.32 7.47
N ARG A 39 18.10 -29.46 8.04
CA ARG A 39 18.37 -29.62 9.48
C ARG A 39 19.65 -28.92 9.93
N PHE A 40 20.37 -28.31 9.01
CA PHE A 40 21.65 -27.64 9.23
C PHE A 40 21.64 -26.13 8.94
N ASP A 41 20.50 -25.56 8.54
CA ASP A 41 20.39 -24.10 8.44
C ASP A 41 20.29 -23.47 9.84
N ASP A 42 21.28 -22.63 10.15
CA ASP A 42 21.43 -21.95 11.44
C ASP A 42 20.15 -21.22 11.88
N ALA A 43 19.83 -21.37 13.16
CA ALA A 43 18.61 -20.88 13.81
C ALA A 43 18.50 -19.34 13.97
N THR A 44 19.22 -18.54 13.17
CA THR A 44 19.23 -17.07 13.24
C THR A 44 18.33 -16.40 12.20
N THR A 45 17.96 -17.09 11.12
CA THR A 45 17.07 -16.54 10.09
C THR A 45 15.72 -17.24 10.20
N GLN A 46 14.85 -16.80 11.10
CA GLN A 46 13.43 -17.06 10.84
C GLN A 46 13.07 -16.22 9.62
N PRO A 47 12.76 -16.82 8.46
CA PRO A 47 12.41 -15.99 7.33
C PRO A 47 11.12 -15.26 7.71
N ALA A 48 11.08 -13.96 7.42
CA ALA A 48 9.88 -13.13 7.37
C ALA A 48 8.77 -13.72 6.47
N ALA A 49 9.02 -14.88 5.84
CA ALA A 49 8.14 -15.62 4.94
C ALA A 49 6.77 -16.04 5.49
N ARG A 50 6.44 -15.81 6.78
CA ARG A 50 5.21 -16.31 7.41
C ARG A 50 4.31 -15.26 8.09
N ARG A 51 4.73 -14.00 8.15
CA ARG A 51 3.95 -12.94 8.82
C ARG A 51 3.94 -11.69 7.94
N TYR A 52 2.76 -11.11 7.80
CA TYR A 52 2.55 -9.82 7.17
C TYR A 52 1.81 -8.92 8.17
N ASP A 53 2.19 -7.65 8.24
CA ASP A 53 1.43 -6.63 8.94
C ASP A 53 0.57 -5.82 7.94
N LEU A 54 1.03 -5.69 6.70
CA LEU A 54 0.31 -5.01 5.62
C LEU A 54 0.57 -5.67 4.27
N VAL A 55 -0.51 -5.90 3.51
CA VAL A 55 -0.48 -6.29 2.09
C VAL A 55 -1.24 -5.25 1.29
N THR A 56 -0.68 -4.77 0.19
CA THR A 56 -1.31 -3.75 -0.66
C THR A 56 -1.55 -4.26 -2.07
N PHE A 57 -2.71 -3.89 -2.63
CA PHE A 57 -3.11 -4.16 -4.01
C PHE A 57 -3.43 -2.83 -4.75
N PRO A 58 -3.39 -2.83 -6.09
CA PRO A 58 -3.60 -1.61 -6.87
C PRO A 58 -5.03 -1.03 -6.78
N GLU A 59 -5.21 0.15 -7.36
CA GLU A 59 -6.52 0.77 -7.55
C GLU A 59 -7.41 -0.08 -8.47
N ALA A 60 -8.74 -0.10 -8.24
CA ALA A 60 -9.71 -0.84 -9.06
C ALA A 60 -9.43 -2.35 -9.20
N PHE A 61 -8.70 -2.93 -8.24
CA PHE A 61 -8.15 -4.27 -8.33
C PHE A 61 -9.18 -5.38 -8.09
N ALA A 62 -10.02 -5.30 -7.07
CA ALA A 62 -10.91 -6.40 -6.70
C ALA A 62 -12.39 -6.01 -6.80
N PRO A 63 -13.27 -6.89 -7.32
CA PRO A 63 -14.70 -6.64 -7.33
C PRO A 63 -15.29 -6.77 -5.92
N ALA A 64 -16.34 -6.00 -5.64
CA ALA A 64 -17.03 -5.97 -4.36
C ALA A 64 -17.38 -7.37 -3.82
N GLU A 65 -17.84 -8.26 -4.70
CA GLU A 65 -18.17 -9.64 -4.35
C GLU A 65 -16.97 -10.43 -3.82
N ALA A 66 -15.80 -10.29 -4.45
CA ALA A 66 -14.58 -10.98 -4.01
C ALA A 66 -14.10 -10.46 -2.65
N ILE A 67 -14.30 -9.18 -2.34
CA ILE A 67 -13.99 -8.61 -1.02
C ILE A 67 -14.86 -9.23 0.07
N VAL A 68 -16.16 -9.40 -0.20
CA VAL A 68 -17.07 -10.06 0.74
C VAL A 68 -16.66 -11.52 0.95
N ALA A 69 -16.27 -12.22 -0.12
CA ALA A 69 -15.80 -13.61 -0.01
C ALA A 69 -14.49 -13.73 0.79
N VAL A 70 -13.51 -12.85 0.56
CA VAL A 70 -12.26 -12.80 1.34
C VAL A 70 -12.55 -12.46 2.80
N ALA A 71 -13.42 -11.49 3.07
CA ALA A 71 -13.81 -11.12 4.43
C ALA A 71 -14.46 -12.31 5.18
N ASP A 72 -15.32 -13.07 4.52
CA ASP A 72 -15.93 -14.27 5.10
C ASP A 72 -14.90 -15.39 5.33
N ALA A 73 -13.95 -15.59 4.41
CA ALA A 73 -12.87 -16.56 4.57
C ALA A 73 -11.89 -16.22 5.71
N LEU A 74 -11.68 -14.92 5.96
CA LEU A 74 -10.89 -14.42 7.09
C LEU A 74 -11.64 -14.55 8.42
N ARG A 75 -12.98 -14.62 8.40
CA ARG A 75 -13.78 -14.76 9.61
C ARG A 75 -13.46 -16.08 10.30
N GLY A 76 -13.08 -16.01 11.57
CA GLY A 76 -12.68 -17.20 12.34
C GLY A 76 -11.26 -17.68 12.07
N GLN A 77 -10.49 -16.99 11.22
CA GLN A 77 -9.03 -17.11 11.22
C GLN A 77 -8.47 -16.44 12.48
N GLY A 78 -7.27 -16.84 12.89
CA GLY A 78 -6.55 -16.14 13.96
C GLY A 78 -6.14 -14.71 13.57
N PRO A 79 -5.56 -13.93 14.49
CA PRO A 79 -5.12 -12.57 14.22
C PRO A 79 -4.23 -12.48 12.97
N SER A 80 -4.50 -11.50 12.11
CA SER A 80 -3.84 -11.30 10.83
C SER A 80 -3.32 -9.88 10.66
N GLY A 81 -2.45 -9.67 9.66
CA GLY A 81 -2.14 -8.34 9.17
C GLY A 81 -3.31 -7.71 8.40
N CYS A 82 -3.09 -6.50 7.88
CA CYS A 82 -4.05 -5.74 7.10
C CYS A 82 -3.92 -6.04 5.60
N LEU A 83 -5.04 -6.13 4.89
CA LEU A 83 -5.12 -6.16 3.44
C LEU A 83 -5.72 -4.84 2.95
N HIS A 84 -4.94 -3.99 2.27
CA HIS A 84 -5.42 -2.76 1.64
C HIS A 84 -5.64 -2.97 0.14
N ILE A 85 -6.89 -2.84 -0.31
CA ILE A 85 -7.33 -3.24 -1.65
C ILE A 85 -8.12 -2.10 -2.31
N GLY A 86 -7.76 -1.72 -3.54
CA GLY A 86 -8.59 -0.87 -4.39
C GLY A 86 -9.76 -1.65 -4.97
N LEU A 87 -10.96 -1.06 -4.93
CA LEU A 87 -12.20 -1.78 -5.28
C LEU A 87 -12.75 -1.39 -6.64
N ARG A 88 -13.55 -2.30 -7.21
CA ARG A 88 -14.49 -2.01 -8.29
C ARG A 88 -15.87 -2.60 -7.96
N PRO A 89 -16.96 -2.04 -8.50
CA PRO A 89 -18.31 -2.51 -8.18
C PRO A 89 -18.57 -3.94 -8.66
N ASP A 90 -18.07 -4.31 -9.85
CA ASP A 90 -18.39 -5.58 -10.50
C ASP A 90 -17.17 -6.27 -11.12
N SER A 91 -17.35 -7.54 -11.49
CA SER A 91 -16.30 -8.37 -12.10
C SER A 91 -16.05 -8.05 -13.57
N GLY A 92 -16.99 -7.40 -14.26
CA GLY A 92 -16.93 -7.13 -15.69
C GLY A 92 -15.92 -6.04 -16.07
N GLY A 93 -15.50 -5.22 -15.12
CA GLY A 93 -14.40 -4.27 -15.32
C GLY A 93 -14.73 -3.11 -16.25
N SER A 94 -16.00 -2.96 -16.65
CA SER A 94 -16.48 -1.88 -17.51
C SER A 94 -16.55 -0.53 -16.79
N ASN A 95 -16.62 -0.55 -15.45
CA ASN A 95 -16.62 0.63 -14.60
C ASN A 95 -15.84 0.36 -13.29
N HIS A 96 -15.01 1.31 -12.87
CA HIS A 96 -14.28 1.25 -11.59
C HIS A 96 -14.93 2.12 -10.49
N LEU A 97 -16.00 2.85 -10.81
CA LEU A 97 -16.66 3.76 -9.88
C LEU A 97 -17.96 3.15 -9.33
N PHE A 98 -18.13 3.25 -8.02
CA PHE A 98 -19.33 2.83 -7.31
C PHE A 98 -20.43 3.88 -7.43
N THR A 99 -21.65 3.40 -7.68
CA THR A 99 -22.86 4.19 -7.40
C THR A 99 -23.13 4.18 -5.89
N LEU A 100 -23.93 5.13 -5.41
CA LEU A 100 -24.34 5.18 -4.01
C LEU A 100 -25.04 3.88 -3.56
N ALA A 101 -25.88 3.30 -4.44
CA ALA A 101 -26.57 2.05 -4.17
C ALA A 101 -25.60 0.86 -4.03
N ALA A 102 -24.65 0.72 -4.95
CA ALA A 102 -23.64 -0.33 -4.89
C ALA A 102 -22.73 -0.20 -3.65
N ALA A 103 -22.40 1.04 -3.25
CA ALA A 103 -21.61 1.30 -2.04
C ALA A 103 -22.38 0.95 -0.76
N HIS A 104 -23.69 1.25 -0.69
CA HIS A 104 -24.54 0.83 0.43
C HIS A 104 -24.66 -0.69 0.52
N GLU A 105 -24.90 -1.36 -0.61
CA GLU A 105 -25.00 -2.82 -0.66
C GLU A 105 -23.71 -3.48 -0.16
N LEU A 106 -22.54 -3.00 -0.62
CA LEU A 106 -21.26 -3.50 -0.15
C LEU A 106 -21.08 -3.28 1.36
N ALA A 107 -21.37 -2.07 1.86
CA ALA A 107 -21.24 -1.76 3.28
C ALA A 107 -22.17 -2.62 4.15
N ASP A 108 -23.41 -2.83 3.71
CA ASP A 108 -24.38 -3.67 4.43
C ASP A 108 -23.94 -5.13 4.45
N ARG A 109 -23.50 -5.68 3.31
CA ARG A 109 -22.97 -7.06 3.24
C ARG A 109 -21.75 -7.26 4.14
N LEU A 110 -20.80 -6.33 4.13
CA LEU A 110 -19.63 -6.41 5.01
C LEU A 110 -20.00 -6.25 6.48
N GLU A 111 -20.96 -5.39 6.82
CA GLU A 111 -21.43 -5.21 8.20
C GLU A 111 -22.03 -6.51 8.78
N THR A 112 -22.67 -7.34 7.96
CA THR A 112 -23.18 -8.65 8.42
C THR A 112 -22.08 -9.66 8.80
N LEU A 113 -20.86 -9.46 8.32
CA LEU A 113 -19.72 -10.33 8.63
C LEU A 113 -18.96 -9.88 9.88
N VAL A 114 -19.08 -8.61 10.25
CA VAL A 114 -18.45 -8.01 11.41
C VAL A 114 -19.22 -8.40 12.69
N GLU A 115 -18.49 -8.63 13.79
CA GLU A 115 -19.13 -9.05 15.04
C GLU A 115 -20.12 -7.99 15.59
N PRO A 116 -21.26 -8.43 16.18
CA PRO A 116 -22.20 -7.52 16.81
C PRO A 116 -21.55 -6.62 17.87
N GLY A 117 -21.80 -5.31 17.78
CA GLY A 117 -21.27 -4.30 18.70
C GLY A 117 -20.01 -3.59 18.20
N LEU A 118 -19.32 -4.14 17.19
CA LEU A 118 -18.33 -3.39 16.43
C LEU A 118 -19.05 -2.41 15.49
N ARG A 119 -18.50 -1.19 15.35
CA ARG A 119 -19.09 -0.08 14.58
C ARG A 119 -18.20 0.37 13.44
N ASP A 120 -17.52 -0.61 12.86
CA ASP A 120 -16.49 -0.48 11.84
C ASP A 120 -16.95 0.39 10.65
N LEU A 121 -18.16 0.12 10.16
CA LEU A 121 -18.72 0.78 8.96
C LEU A 121 -19.66 1.95 9.28
N SER A 122 -19.93 2.25 10.56
CA SER A 122 -20.92 3.27 10.93
C SER A 122 -20.56 4.66 10.43
N GLY A 123 -19.29 5.06 10.55
CA GLY A 123 -18.82 6.37 10.06
C GLY A 123 -18.92 6.49 8.53
N PHE A 124 -18.51 5.45 7.82
CA PHE A 124 -18.61 5.37 6.36
C PHE A 124 -20.08 5.38 5.89
N LYS A 125 -20.98 4.60 6.50
CA LYS A 125 -22.42 4.61 6.18
C LYS A 125 -23.07 5.97 6.44
N SER A 126 -22.68 6.64 7.51
CA SER A 126 -23.14 8.02 7.79
C SER A 126 -22.64 9.00 6.73
N TRP A 127 -21.40 8.88 6.28
CA TRP A 127 -20.85 9.67 5.19
C TRP A 127 -21.59 9.39 3.87
N LEU A 128 -21.80 8.11 3.52
CA LEU A 128 -22.56 7.70 2.34
C LEU A 128 -23.95 8.33 2.29
N GLY A 129 -24.68 8.32 3.42
CA GLY A 129 -26.02 8.88 3.50
C GLY A 129 -26.11 10.40 3.23
N ARG A 130 -24.98 11.12 3.21
CA ARG A 130 -24.91 12.55 2.85
C ARG A 130 -24.53 12.80 1.39
N GLN A 131 -24.20 11.75 0.63
CA GLN A 131 -23.71 11.87 -0.74
C GLN A 131 -24.86 11.96 -1.76
N ALA A 132 -24.58 12.62 -2.90
CA ALA A 132 -25.54 12.72 -3.99
C ALA A 132 -25.62 11.40 -4.77
N SER A 133 -26.83 10.90 -5.01
CA SER A 133 -27.07 9.59 -5.64
C SER A 133 -26.58 9.48 -7.09
N ASN A 134 -26.45 10.59 -7.80
CA ASN A 134 -26.06 10.64 -9.21
C ASN A 134 -24.54 10.82 -9.42
N LYS A 135 -23.74 10.79 -8.35
CA LYS A 135 -22.29 11.02 -8.43
C LYS A 135 -21.53 9.76 -8.04
N PRO A 136 -21.00 8.98 -8.99
CA PRO A 136 -20.22 7.80 -8.68
C PRO A 136 -18.84 8.20 -8.14
N PHE A 137 -18.19 7.29 -7.42
CA PHE A 137 -16.89 7.51 -6.79
C PHE A 137 -16.09 6.22 -6.63
N ASN A 138 -14.76 6.35 -6.49
CA ASN A 138 -13.88 5.20 -6.27
C ASN A 138 -13.81 4.85 -4.78
N LEU A 139 -13.65 3.55 -4.46
CA LEU A 139 -13.58 3.00 -3.12
C LEU A 139 -12.35 2.13 -2.91
N GLY A 140 -11.87 2.12 -1.68
CA GLY A 140 -10.85 1.22 -1.17
C GLY A 140 -11.37 0.50 0.07
N CYS A 141 -10.74 -0.63 0.40
CA CYS A 141 -11.04 -1.39 1.60
C CYS A 141 -9.77 -1.75 2.34
N VAL A 142 -9.82 -1.71 3.67
CA VAL A 142 -8.88 -2.41 4.54
C VAL A 142 -9.62 -3.52 5.29
N LEU A 143 -9.15 -4.76 5.15
CA LEU A 143 -9.59 -5.92 5.91
C LEU A 143 -8.49 -6.35 6.88
N ALA A 144 -8.86 -6.72 8.11
CA ALA A 144 -7.94 -7.32 9.07
C ALA A 144 -8.68 -8.23 10.04
N VAL A 145 -7.98 -9.16 10.68
CA VAL A 145 -8.45 -9.88 11.87
C VAL A 145 -7.65 -9.37 13.06
N ASP A 146 -8.32 -8.73 14.03
CA ASP A 146 -7.63 -8.09 15.14
C ASP A 146 -7.06 -9.08 16.16
N ALA A 147 -6.41 -8.56 17.20
CA ALA A 147 -5.79 -9.36 18.26
C ALA A 147 -6.79 -10.26 19.02
N ASP A 148 -8.07 -9.91 19.01
CA ASP A 148 -9.16 -10.68 19.62
C ASP A 148 -9.82 -11.64 18.63
N SER A 149 -9.20 -11.85 17.46
CA SER A 149 -9.69 -12.69 16.36
C SER A 149 -10.99 -12.19 15.72
N LYS A 150 -11.24 -10.88 15.78
CA LYS A 150 -12.44 -10.26 15.22
C LYS A 150 -12.16 -9.67 13.85
N LEU A 151 -13.02 -9.95 12.88
CA LEU A 151 -12.96 -9.32 11.56
C LEU A 151 -13.20 -7.82 11.67
N ARG A 152 -12.26 -7.04 11.13
CA ARG A 152 -12.29 -5.57 11.04
C ARG A 152 -12.36 -5.13 9.60
N VAL A 153 -13.18 -4.11 9.34
CA VAL A 153 -13.43 -3.60 8.00
C VAL A 153 -13.38 -2.07 8.00
N CYS A 154 -12.58 -1.49 7.12
CA CYS A 154 -12.62 -0.07 6.81
C CYS A 154 -12.92 0.09 5.32
N LEU A 155 -13.96 0.85 5.00
CA LEU A 155 -14.22 1.33 3.65
C LEU A 155 -13.88 2.81 3.60
N HIS A 156 -13.16 3.23 2.56
CA HIS A 156 -12.77 4.61 2.38
C HIS A 156 -12.92 5.05 0.92
N PRO A 157 -13.40 6.29 0.67
CA PRO A 157 -13.52 6.81 -0.68
C PRO A 157 -12.22 7.47 -1.17
N LYS A 158 -12.00 7.44 -2.49
CA LYS A 158 -10.98 8.26 -3.13
C LYS A 158 -11.35 9.73 -2.99
N LEU A 159 -10.39 10.55 -2.59
CA LEU A 159 -10.58 11.96 -2.28
C LEU A 159 -10.19 12.83 -3.47
N VAL A 160 -8.93 12.78 -3.87
CA VAL A 160 -8.27 13.73 -4.76
C VAL A 160 -8.40 13.31 -6.22
N ARG A 161 -8.59 14.30 -7.10
CA ARG A 161 -8.87 14.09 -8.53
C ARG A 161 -7.70 13.58 -9.33
N SER A 162 -7.88 12.43 -9.98
CA SER A 162 -7.06 12.06 -11.13
C SER A 162 -7.61 12.77 -12.37
N LYS A 163 -6.72 13.22 -13.26
CA LYS A 163 -7.10 13.90 -14.52
C LYS A 163 -7.98 13.03 -15.44
N PHE A 164 -8.10 11.73 -15.16
CA PHE A 164 -8.82 10.75 -15.96
C PHE A 164 -10.24 10.43 -15.45
N GLU A 165 -10.63 10.95 -14.28
CA GLU A 165 -12.00 10.79 -13.77
C GLU A 165 -12.87 11.98 -14.16
N ILE A 166 -13.99 11.69 -14.84
CA ILE A 166 -14.88 12.68 -15.48
C ILE A 166 -16.07 13.06 -14.58
N ASP A 167 -16.53 12.18 -13.68
CA ASP A 167 -17.67 12.43 -12.80
C ASP A 167 -17.33 12.18 -11.33
N ARG A 168 -17.56 13.17 -10.45
CA ARG A 168 -17.19 13.09 -9.03
C ARG A 168 -18.16 13.77 -8.05
N LEU A 169 -18.14 13.20 -6.85
CA LEU A 169 -18.57 13.78 -5.58
C LEU A 169 -18.04 15.22 -5.40
N PRO A 170 -18.87 16.18 -4.91
CA PRO A 170 -18.44 17.56 -4.71
C PRO A 170 -17.44 17.68 -3.55
N GLU A 171 -16.45 18.55 -3.69
CA GLU A 171 -15.33 18.83 -2.77
C GLU A 171 -15.74 19.09 -1.30
N ARG A 172 -16.99 19.46 -1.05
CA ARG A 172 -17.52 19.90 0.26
C ARG A 172 -17.43 18.85 1.38
N HIS A 173 -17.22 17.56 1.07
CA HIS A 173 -17.10 16.49 2.06
C HIS A 173 -15.74 15.77 2.05
N MET A 174 -14.74 16.26 1.31
CA MET A 174 -13.46 15.58 1.14
C MET A 174 -12.58 15.63 2.40
N HIS A 175 -12.61 16.73 3.17
CA HIS A 175 -11.89 16.82 4.44
C HIS A 175 -12.43 15.85 5.51
N GLU A 176 -13.76 15.64 5.55
CA GLU A 176 -14.39 14.67 6.46
C GLU A 176 -14.04 13.23 6.08
N ALA A 177 -14.04 12.93 4.78
CA ALA A 177 -13.70 11.62 4.26
C ALA A 177 -12.23 11.25 4.46
N ASN A 178 -11.32 12.23 4.53
CA ASN A 178 -9.92 12.00 4.82
C ASN A 178 -9.70 11.38 6.21
N LEU A 179 -10.54 11.69 7.20
CA LEU A 179 -10.45 11.07 8.52
C LEU A 179 -10.92 9.62 8.54
N LEU A 180 -11.78 9.21 7.61
CA LEU A 180 -12.18 7.81 7.46
C LEU A 180 -11.02 6.91 7.03
N THR A 181 -9.93 7.51 6.53
CA THR A 181 -8.72 6.77 6.15
C THR A 181 -7.80 6.51 7.35
N LEU A 182 -7.92 7.21 8.49
CA LEU A 182 -6.95 7.00 9.59
C LEU A 182 -7.29 5.75 10.41
N ILE A 183 -6.37 4.77 10.40
CA ILE A 183 -6.50 3.50 11.13
C ILE A 183 -5.36 3.41 12.16
N THR A 184 -5.69 3.15 13.43
CA THR A 184 -4.69 2.82 14.45
C THR A 184 -4.59 1.31 14.64
N LEU A 185 -3.44 0.75 14.27
CA LEU A 185 -3.12 -0.65 14.49
C LEU A 185 -2.54 -0.83 15.88
N VAL A 186 -3.29 -1.52 16.74
CA VAL A 186 -2.85 -1.86 18.10
C VAL A 186 -2.25 -3.27 18.06
N PRO A 187 -0.96 -3.43 18.38
CA PRO A 187 -0.33 -4.76 18.35
C PRO A 187 -0.86 -5.64 19.49
N ALA A 188 -1.00 -6.94 19.22
CA ALA A 188 -1.40 -7.92 20.24
C ALA A 188 -0.42 -7.98 21.44
N ASN A 189 0.86 -7.70 21.20
CA ASN A 189 1.85 -7.56 22.26
C ASN A 189 2.02 -6.07 22.62
N PRO A 190 1.64 -5.64 23.84
CA PRO A 190 1.65 -4.23 24.22
C PRO A 190 3.05 -3.63 24.37
N ARG A 191 4.12 -4.45 24.34
CA ARG A 191 5.51 -3.95 24.29
C ARG A 191 5.82 -3.26 22.96
N PHE A 192 5.00 -3.51 21.94
CA PHE A 192 5.09 -2.86 20.65
C PHE A 192 4.24 -1.59 20.68
N GLY A 193 4.78 -0.49 20.15
CA GLY A 193 3.99 0.73 19.95
C GLY A 193 2.88 0.50 18.92
N THR A 194 1.81 1.30 19.02
CA THR A 194 0.76 1.41 17.99
C THR A 194 1.37 1.83 16.65
N VAL A 195 0.67 1.59 15.54
CA VAL A 195 1.04 2.08 14.21
C VAL A 195 -0.14 2.83 13.61
N THR A 196 0.06 4.07 13.15
CA THR A 196 -0.96 4.84 12.43
C THR A 196 -0.85 4.58 10.92
N LEU A 197 -1.81 3.86 10.36
CA LEU A 197 -1.94 3.58 8.93
C LEU A 197 -2.92 4.56 8.27
N GLN A 198 -2.55 5.08 7.10
CA GLN A 198 -3.41 5.86 6.21
C GLN A 198 -3.48 5.19 4.83
N PRO A 199 -4.54 4.42 4.52
CA PRO A 199 -4.83 3.89 3.21
C PRO A 199 -5.40 4.98 2.29
N LEU A 200 -4.82 5.13 1.12
CA LEU A 200 -5.12 6.16 0.12
C LEU A 200 -5.25 5.53 -1.26
N ILE A 201 -5.95 6.21 -2.17
CA ILE A 201 -6.12 5.74 -3.56
C ILE A 201 -5.46 6.73 -4.52
N CYS A 202 -4.41 6.26 -5.20
CA CYS A 202 -3.81 6.92 -6.35
C CYS A 202 -3.45 8.39 -6.09
N SER A 203 -4.16 9.33 -6.70
CA SER A 203 -3.94 10.77 -6.57
C SER A 203 -4.17 11.32 -5.16
N ASP A 204 -4.79 10.56 -4.25
CA ASP A 204 -4.93 10.93 -2.84
C ASP A 204 -3.57 11.20 -2.19
N ALA A 205 -2.52 10.48 -2.60
CA ALA A 205 -1.18 10.69 -2.07
C ALA A 205 -0.55 12.04 -2.46
N LEU A 206 -1.13 12.78 -3.40
CA LEU A 206 -0.63 14.09 -3.84
C LEU A 206 -1.07 15.22 -2.90
N ASP A 207 -2.17 15.02 -2.17
CA ASP A 207 -2.79 16.00 -1.30
C ASP A 207 -3.16 15.36 0.05
N LEU A 208 -2.26 15.59 1.02
CA LEU A 208 -2.27 14.98 2.35
C LEU A 208 -2.89 15.94 3.40
N ASP A 209 -3.90 16.71 3.03
CA ASP A 209 -4.51 17.80 3.82
C ASP A 209 -5.22 17.38 5.14
N THR A 210 -4.87 16.24 5.74
CA THR A 210 -5.29 15.85 7.11
C THR A 210 -4.85 16.83 8.20
N ASP A 211 -4.04 17.83 7.84
CA ASP A 211 -3.36 18.76 8.74
C ASP A 211 -4.04 20.15 8.81
N SER A 212 -5.20 20.33 8.14
CA SER A 212 -6.00 21.54 8.36
C SER A 212 -6.42 21.64 9.83
N GLY A 213 -6.19 22.79 10.47
CA GLY A 213 -6.51 23.05 11.89
C GLY A 213 -8.01 23.06 12.24
N LEU A 214 -8.82 22.36 11.46
CA LEU A 214 -10.24 22.18 11.66
C LEU A 214 -10.47 21.02 12.66
N PRO A 215 -11.53 21.10 13.50
CA PRO A 215 -11.84 20.05 14.47
C PRO A 215 -12.06 18.70 13.77
N PRO A 216 -11.74 17.57 14.42
CA PRO A 216 -11.89 16.23 13.82
C PRO A 216 -13.37 15.82 13.69
N PRO A 217 -13.91 15.53 12.48
CA PRO A 217 -15.22 14.90 12.35
C PRO A 217 -15.21 13.36 12.24
N ILE A 218 -16.27 12.79 12.84
CA ILE A 218 -16.82 11.42 12.77
C ILE A 218 -15.99 10.30 13.42
N PRO A 219 -16.55 9.62 14.44
CA PRO A 219 -15.89 8.52 15.13
C PRO A 219 -15.78 7.27 14.25
N ALA A 220 -14.54 6.86 13.98
CA ALA A 220 -14.18 5.59 13.37
C ALA A 220 -13.57 4.64 14.43
N VAL A 221 -14.35 3.62 14.80
CA VAL A 221 -13.94 2.23 15.10
C VAL A 221 -13.01 1.93 16.30
N THR A 222 -13.58 1.64 17.48
CA THR A 222 -13.52 0.36 18.27
C THR A 222 -14.22 0.59 19.63
N SER A 223 -14.64 -0.46 20.35
CA SER A 223 -15.24 -0.36 21.70
C SER A 223 -14.25 0.03 22.82
N HIS A 224 -12.95 0.12 22.51
CA HIS A 224 -11.89 0.48 23.46
C HIS A 224 -11.03 1.67 23.02
N ALA A 225 -11.10 2.10 21.76
CA ALA A 225 -10.58 3.39 21.34
C ALA A 225 -11.65 4.45 21.64
N ARG A 226 -11.44 5.22 22.72
CA ARG A 226 -12.10 6.52 22.82
C ARG A 226 -11.75 7.27 21.54
N CYS A 227 -12.78 7.57 20.75
CA CYS A 227 -12.77 8.46 19.60
C CYS A 227 -11.74 9.56 19.88
N PHE A 228 -10.63 9.57 19.15
CA PHE A 228 -9.51 10.47 19.45
C PHE A 228 -10.03 11.88 19.71
N PRO A 229 -10.03 12.36 20.98
CA PRO A 229 -10.23 13.78 21.24
C PRO A 229 -9.08 14.57 20.59
N ASP A 230 -7.92 13.89 20.44
CA ASP A 230 -6.70 14.34 19.80
C ASP A 230 -6.30 13.33 18.70
N PRO A 231 -6.59 13.56 17.40
CA PRO A 231 -6.16 12.66 16.33
C PRO A 231 -4.64 12.41 16.43
N PRO A 232 -4.14 11.23 15.99
CA PRO A 232 -2.72 10.94 16.07
C PRO A 232 -1.93 12.06 15.40
N ASN A 233 -0.98 12.63 16.14
CA ASN A 233 -0.14 13.74 15.69
C ASN A 233 0.90 13.33 14.64
N HIS A 234 0.85 12.08 14.16
CA HIS A 234 1.75 11.53 13.16
C HIS A 234 1.07 10.39 12.39
N VAL A 235 1.53 10.15 11.17
CA VAL A 235 1.20 8.99 10.33
C VAL A 235 2.46 8.15 10.18
N ASP A 236 2.35 6.88 10.52
CA ASP A 236 3.46 5.94 10.48
C ASP A 236 3.62 5.34 9.08
N VAL A 237 2.51 4.88 8.49
CA VAL A 237 2.48 4.23 7.17
C VAL A 237 1.38 4.86 6.32
N VAL A 238 1.73 5.25 5.10
CA VAL A 238 0.78 5.63 4.05
C VAL A 238 0.75 4.51 3.03
N SER A 239 -0.37 3.80 2.90
CA SER A 239 -0.50 2.74 1.89
C SER A 239 -1.32 3.23 0.71
N VAL A 240 -0.79 3.19 -0.50
CA VAL A 240 -1.41 3.77 -1.68
C VAL A 240 -1.73 2.68 -2.70
N ALA A 241 -3.02 2.48 -2.97
CA ALA A 241 -3.50 1.65 -4.07
C ALA A 241 -3.53 2.53 -5.34
N THR A 242 -2.68 2.26 -6.32
CA THR A 242 -2.47 3.14 -7.48
C THR A 242 -2.81 2.46 -8.80
N CYS A 243 -3.16 3.28 -9.80
CA CYS A 243 -3.20 2.90 -11.21
C CYS A 243 -2.63 4.07 -12.02
N THR A 244 -1.33 4.35 -11.84
CA THR A 244 -0.66 5.52 -12.42
C THR A 244 0.40 5.11 -13.45
N PRO A 245 0.29 5.60 -14.71
CA PRO A 245 1.36 5.48 -15.69
C PRO A 245 2.64 6.18 -15.24
N GLN A 246 3.78 5.55 -15.52
CA GLN A 246 5.10 6.03 -15.10
C GLN A 246 5.86 6.65 -16.27
N SER A 247 6.91 7.41 -15.95
CA SER A 247 7.81 7.97 -16.96
C SER A 247 8.86 6.92 -17.34
N GLU A 248 9.09 6.76 -18.64
CA GLU A 248 10.11 5.87 -19.19
C GLU A 248 11.08 6.67 -20.05
N GLY A 249 12.37 6.36 -19.95
CA GLY A 249 13.44 7.02 -20.69
C GLY A 249 14.64 6.09 -20.89
N ALA A 250 15.75 6.65 -21.37
CA ALA A 250 17.02 5.94 -21.52
C ALA A 250 18.13 6.66 -20.75
N LEU A 251 19.03 5.90 -20.12
CA LEU A 251 20.22 6.39 -19.47
C LEU A 251 21.31 6.76 -20.49
N ASP A 252 22.36 7.44 -20.01
CA ASP A 252 23.58 7.70 -20.78
C ASP A 252 24.27 6.35 -21.09
N GLY A 253 23.95 5.76 -22.24
CA GLY A 253 24.33 4.39 -22.61
C GLY A 253 23.24 3.62 -23.36
N GLY A 254 22.00 4.12 -23.35
CA GLY A 254 20.87 3.53 -24.06
C GLY A 254 20.03 2.55 -23.24
N ASP A 255 20.47 2.22 -22.03
CA ASP A 255 19.72 1.34 -21.14
C ASP A 255 18.39 1.98 -20.71
N PRO A 256 17.26 1.25 -20.80
CA PRO A 256 15.97 1.80 -20.43
C PRO A 256 15.87 1.98 -18.91
N TYR A 257 15.24 3.07 -18.50
CA TYR A 257 14.89 3.30 -17.10
C TYR A 257 13.45 3.75 -16.97
N ARG A 258 12.87 3.49 -15.79
CA ARG A 258 11.52 3.92 -15.45
C ARG A 258 11.52 4.59 -14.09
N ALA A 259 10.83 5.72 -13.98
CA ALA A 259 10.75 6.50 -12.76
C ALA A 259 9.29 6.81 -12.41
N TRP A 260 9.04 6.94 -11.11
CA TRP A 260 7.73 7.38 -10.62
C TRP A 260 7.36 8.73 -11.22
N HIS A 261 6.09 8.91 -11.56
CA HIS A 261 5.58 10.17 -12.08
C HIS A 261 5.96 11.35 -11.18
N VAL A 262 6.43 12.45 -11.76
CA VAL A 262 7.05 13.59 -11.03
C VAL A 262 6.18 14.15 -9.89
N GLN A 263 4.85 14.16 -10.06
CA GLN A 263 3.94 14.63 -9.02
C GLN A 263 3.98 13.77 -7.75
N PHE A 264 4.16 12.45 -7.87
CA PHE A 264 4.33 11.56 -6.71
C PHE A 264 5.67 11.81 -6.05
N LEU A 265 6.74 11.92 -6.83
CA LEU A 265 8.08 12.25 -6.33
C LEU A 265 8.10 13.59 -5.57
N ASP A 266 7.42 14.61 -6.10
CA ASP A 266 7.24 15.91 -5.44
C ASP A 266 6.41 15.79 -4.17
N ALA A 267 5.37 14.95 -4.15
CA ALA A 267 4.52 14.72 -2.99
C ALA A 267 5.27 14.02 -1.86
N PHE A 268 6.09 13.00 -2.16
CA PHE A 268 6.94 12.30 -1.18
C PHE A 268 7.96 13.26 -0.56
N ARG A 269 8.63 14.08 -1.39
CA ARG A 269 9.52 15.14 -0.90
C ARG A 269 8.76 16.13 0.00
N ALA A 270 7.61 16.61 -0.47
CA ALA A 270 6.81 17.58 0.26
C ALA A 270 6.34 17.03 1.62
N ALA A 271 5.95 15.77 1.69
CA ALA A 271 5.58 15.08 2.92
C ALA A 271 6.75 14.99 3.92
N ALA A 272 7.98 14.84 3.45
CA ALA A 272 9.16 14.75 4.32
C ALA A 272 9.78 16.12 4.70
N GLU A 273 9.56 17.17 3.89
CA GLU A 273 10.24 18.47 4.06
C GLU A 273 9.34 19.60 4.58
N ARG A 274 8.06 19.66 4.15
CA ARG A 274 7.25 20.86 4.38
C ARG A 274 6.66 20.90 5.80
N PRO A 275 6.73 22.04 6.52
CA PRO A 275 6.19 22.16 7.87
C PRO A 275 4.68 21.92 7.98
N ASP A 276 3.91 22.22 6.93
CA ASP A 276 2.46 22.04 6.89
C ASP A 276 2.01 20.58 6.67
N ARG A 277 2.96 19.65 6.53
CA ARG A 277 2.73 18.19 6.47
C ARG A 277 3.43 17.46 7.61
N ALA A 278 3.49 18.09 8.79
CA ALA A 278 4.28 17.64 9.93
C ALA A 278 3.97 16.20 10.34
N ARG A 279 2.72 15.75 10.18
CA ARG A 279 2.31 14.40 10.54
C ARG A 279 2.98 13.33 9.68
N HIS A 280 3.38 13.66 8.46
CA HIS A 280 3.94 12.71 7.49
C HIS A 280 5.45 12.76 7.35
N HIS A 281 6.15 13.58 8.14
CA HIS A 281 7.60 13.78 8.02
C HIS A 281 8.41 12.49 8.04
N PHE A 282 7.89 11.47 8.72
CA PHE A 282 8.56 10.17 8.90
C PHE A 282 7.75 9.01 8.31
N SER A 283 6.67 9.28 7.58
CA SER A 283 5.81 8.22 7.03
C SER A 283 6.55 7.38 6.00
N SER A 284 6.35 6.07 6.06
CA SER A 284 6.69 5.17 4.98
C SER A 284 5.55 5.12 3.97
N PHE A 285 5.81 5.43 2.71
CA PHE A 285 4.80 5.35 1.65
C PHE A 285 4.93 4.02 0.93
N ILE A 286 3.90 3.19 1.00
CA ILE A 286 3.84 1.86 0.40
C ILE A 286 2.98 1.96 -0.87
N LEU A 287 3.51 1.61 -2.02
CA LEU A 287 2.93 1.94 -3.33
C LEU A 287 2.66 0.65 -4.12
N SER A 288 1.40 0.33 -4.39
CA SER A 288 1.02 -0.81 -5.25
C SER A 288 0.42 -0.31 -6.57
N ASN A 289 0.95 -0.80 -7.69
CA ASN A 289 0.57 -0.38 -9.05
C ASN A 289 0.43 -1.60 -9.98
N TYR A 290 -0.05 -1.38 -11.19
CA TYR A 290 0.00 -2.37 -12.27
C TYR A 290 1.29 -2.22 -13.07
N GLY A 291 1.89 -3.32 -13.52
CA GLY A 291 3.09 -3.31 -14.38
C GLY A 291 2.87 -2.59 -15.73
N GLU A 292 1.65 -2.70 -16.28
CA GLU A 292 1.21 -2.14 -17.55
C GLU A 292 -0.27 -1.69 -17.44
N MET A 293 -0.61 -0.51 -17.97
CA MET A 293 -1.97 0.03 -17.96
C MET A 293 -2.38 0.49 -19.36
N ALA A 294 -3.22 -0.28 -20.05
CA ALA A 294 -3.73 0.05 -21.39
C ALA A 294 -2.61 0.47 -22.38
N GLY A 295 -1.53 -0.32 -22.43
CA GLY A 295 -0.36 -0.05 -23.28
C GLY A 295 0.56 1.08 -22.79
N LYS A 296 0.31 1.65 -21.60
CA LYS A 296 1.20 2.63 -20.97
C LYS A 296 2.11 1.95 -19.93
N PRO A 297 3.36 2.43 -19.78
CA PRO A 297 4.30 1.90 -18.81
C PRO A 297 3.78 2.11 -17.38
N GLY A 298 3.79 1.04 -16.58
CA GLY A 298 3.44 1.05 -15.17
C GLY A 298 4.57 0.58 -14.27
N GLY A 299 4.23 -0.16 -13.24
CA GLY A 299 5.17 -0.85 -12.35
C GLY A 299 5.68 0.05 -11.22
N LEU A 300 6.90 -0.27 -10.76
CA LEU A 300 7.58 0.38 -9.64
C LEU A 300 6.87 0.20 -8.29
N SER A 301 6.06 -0.85 -8.14
CA SER A 301 5.41 -1.15 -6.88
C SER A 301 6.47 -1.45 -5.81
N GLY A 302 6.36 -0.81 -4.66
CA GLY A 302 7.33 -0.90 -3.58
C GLY A 302 7.10 0.14 -2.49
N ALA A 303 8.14 0.88 -2.10
CA ALA A 303 8.04 1.91 -1.07
C ALA A 303 8.93 3.13 -1.32
N PHE A 304 8.44 4.29 -0.88
CA PHE A 304 9.28 5.44 -0.54
C PHE A 304 9.52 5.47 0.97
N LEU A 305 10.77 5.67 1.37
CA LEU A 305 11.20 5.71 2.76
C LEU A 305 12.07 6.95 3.03
N PRO A 306 11.76 7.73 4.08
CA PRO A 306 12.49 8.96 4.44
C PRO A 306 13.76 8.68 5.28
N VAL A 307 14.41 7.53 5.05
CA VAL A 307 15.60 7.05 5.76
C VAL A 307 16.54 6.41 4.73
N SER A 308 17.84 6.27 4.98
CA SER A 308 18.74 5.57 4.03
C SER A 308 18.57 4.06 4.16
N PRO A 309 18.62 3.26 3.08
CA PRO A 309 18.53 1.80 3.20
C PRO A 309 19.76 1.21 3.89
N GLY A 310 19.57 0.07 4.54
CA GLY A 310 20.57 -0.61 5.39
C GLY A 310 21.22 -1.82 4.73
N PHE A 311 20.87 -2.12 3.48
CA PHE A 311 21.45 -3.22 2.71
C PHE A 311 22.39 -2.68 1.62
N PRO A 312 23.47 -3.41 1.31
CA PRO A 312 24.41 -3.04 0.25
C PRO A 312 24.04 -3.68 -1.09
N ALA A 313 24.00 -2.85 -2.14
CA ALA A 313 24.18 -3.23 -3.55
C ALA A 313 23.05 -3.98 -4.29
N SER A 314 23.22 -3.97 -5.61
CA SER A 314 22.33 -4.30 -6.71
C SER A 314 21.55 -5.61 -6.60
N ASP A 315 20.21 -5.51 -6.63
CA ASP A 315 19.33 -6.63 -6.93
C ASP A 315 18.66 -6.34 -8.29
N ALA A 316 18.89 -7.20 -9.28
CA ALA A 316 18.32 -7.03 -10.61
C ALA A 316 16.77 -7.00 -10.60
N GLU A 317 16.13 -7.53 -9.55
CA GLU A 317 14.67 -7.53 -9.38
C GLU A 317 14.13 -6.25 -8.72
N VAL A 318 14.99 -5.39 -8.16
CA VAL A 318 14.56 -4.17 -7.44
C VAL A 318 15.32 -2.96 -7.97
N SER A 319 14.58 -1.95 -8.45
CA SER A 319 15.16 -0.66 -8.81
C SER A 319 15.10 0.30 -7.63
N VAL A 320 16.17 1.07 -7.45
CA VAL A 320 16.27 2.08 -6.39
C VAL A 320 16.57 3.45 -6.97
N SER A 321 15.83 4.47 -6.54
CA SER A 321 16.15 5.88 -6.78
C SER A 321 16.24 6.66 -5.47
N CYS A 322 17.08 7.69 -5.43
CA CYS A 322 17.38 8.44 -4.22
C CYS A 322 17.02 9.91 -4.36
N TRP A 323 16.48 10.51 -3.30
CA TRP A 323 16.40 11.95 -3.15
C TRP A 323 17.61 12.43 -2.36
N GLY A 324 18.42 13.31 -2.95
CA GLY A 324 19.62 13.82 -2.29
C GLY A 324 20.52 14.57 -3.25
N ARG A 325 21.81 14.62 -2.92
CA ARG A 325 22.82 15.26 -3.77
C ARG A 325 23.98 14.30 -4.06
N PRO A 326 24.56 14.29 -5.28
CA PRO A 326 25.79 13.54 -5.53
C PRO A 326 26.91 14.03 -4.62
N LYS A 327 27.68 13.13 -4.00
CA LYS A 327 28.72 13.48 -3.00
C LYS A 327 29.81 14.41 -3.54
N LYS A 328 30.07 14.37 -4.85
CA LYS A 328 31.11 15.16 -5.54
C LYS A 328 30.54 16.39 -6.30
N SER A 329 29.28 16.74 -6.07
CA SER A 329 28.59 17.81 -6.80
C SER A 329 28.18 18.97 -5.88
N SER A 330 28.17 20.19 -6.42
CA SER A 330 27.61 21.39 -5.77
C SER A 330 26.12 21.61 -6.09
N VAL A 331 25.51 20.72 -6.87
CA VAL A 331 24.10 20.83 -7.27
C VAL A 331 23.17 20.66 -6.06
N ASN A 332 22.03 21.36 -6.10
CA ASN A 332 20.94 21.20 -5.14
C ASN A 332 20.41 19.75 -5.12
N ASN A 333 19.60 19.41 -4.11
CA ASN A 333 19.01 18.08 -4.06
C ASN A 333 18.16 17.83 -5.31
N THR A 334 18.27 16.62 -5.87
CA THR A 334 17.47 16.14 -6.99
C THR A 334 17.17 14.65 -6.77
N TRP A 335 16.24 14.10 -7.57
CA TRP A 335 16.08 12.66 -7.69
C TRP A 335 17.20 12.10 -8.56
N SER A 336 17.82 11.00 -8.13
CA SER A 336 18.67 10.19 -8.98
C SER A 336 17.80 9.46 -10.01
N THR A 337 18.42 9.06 -11.12
CA THR A 337 17.90 7.96 -11.93
C THR A 337 17.88 6.67 -11.10
N THR A 338 17.20 5.63 -11.60
CA THR A 338 17.27 4.29 -11.01
C THR A 338 18.63 3.68 -11.31
N ASP A 339 19.50 3.59 -10.31
CA ASP A 339 20.85 3.03 -10.41
C ASP A 339 21.33 2.59 -9.01
N ASP A 340 21.90 1.39 -8.92
CA ASP A 340 22.44 0.80 -7.69
C ASP A 340 23.57 1.64 -7.09
N ASP A 341 24.32 2.35 -7.92
CA ASP A 341 25.37 3.24 -7.47
C ASP A 341 24.84 4.53 -6.82
N ALA A 342 23.56 4.88 -7.02
CA ALA A 342 22.98 6.08 -6.41
C ALA A 342 23.06 6.02 -4.88
N LEU A 343 22.82 4.84 -4.30
CA LEU A 343 22.90 4.63 -2.86
C LEU A 343 24.29 4.94 -2.28
N ASN A 344 25.34 4.59 -3.02
CA ASN A 344 26.73 4.74 -2.58
C ASN A 344 27.34 6.09 -2.95
N SER A 345 26.93 6.67 -4.08
CA SER A 345 27.52 7.89 -4.65
C SER A 345 26.79 9.17 -4.24
N TRP A 346 25.62 9.08 -3.60
CA TRP A 346 24.82 10.23 -3.16
C TRP A 346 24.79 10.38 -1.63
N SER A 347 24.59 11.62 -1.20
CA SER A 347 24.19 11.98 0.16
C SER A 347 22.67 11.91 0.21
N ASN A 348 22.16 10.73 0.56
CA ASN A 348 20.73 10.41 0.51
C ASN A 348 19.95 11.04 1.67
N ARG A 349 18.74 11.46 1.36
CA ARG A 349 17.74 11.92 2.34
C ARG A 349 16.59 10.93 2.38
N GLY A 350 16.09 10.49 1.23
CA GLY A 350 15.16 9.37 1.15
C GLY A 350 15.43 8.56 -0.11
N PHE A 351 14.73 7.44 -0.23
CA PHE A 351 14.80 6.61 -1.44
C PHE A 351 13.43 6.03 -1.78
N VAL A 352 13.28 5.68 -3.05
CA VAL A 352 12.21 4.82 -3.55
C VAL A 352 12.85 3.51 -3.95
N ALA A 353 12.33 2.40 -3.44
CA ALA A 353 12.66 1.06 -3.90
C ALA A 353 11.39 0.40 -4.44
N GLY A 354 11.48 -0.26 -5.59
CA GLY A 354 10.34 -0.96 -6.17
C GLY A 354 10.76 -2.05 -7.13
N LEU A 355 9.80 -2.89 -7.53
CA LEU A 355 10.06 -3.95 -8.50
C LEU A 355 10.61 -3.37 -9.80
N ASN A 356 11.76 -3.90 -10.24
CA ASN A 356 12.38 -3.48 -11.48
C ASN A 356 11.49 -3.90 -12.67
N PRO A 357 10.93 -2.95 -13.45
CA PRO A 357 10.05 -3.28 -14.57
C PRO A 357 10.78 -3.95 -15.74
N PHE A 358 12.11 -3.93 -15.75
CA PHE A 358 12.95 -4.56 -16.78
C PHE A 358 13.61 -5.85 -16.30
N SER A 359 13.25 -6.37 -15.11
CA SER A 359 13.77 -7.66 -14.65
C SER A 359 13.29 -8.79 -15.56
N PRO A 360 14.04 -9.90 -15.69
CA PRO A 360 13.62 -11.06 -16.49
C PRO A 360 12.26 -11.61 -16.05
N ARG A 361 11.90 -11.44 -14.76
CA ARG A 361 10.63 -11.91 -14.21
C ARG A 361 9.47 -10.94 -14.40
N ALA A 362 9.67 -9.76 -14.99
CA ALA A 362 8.61 -8.80 -15.28
C ALA A 362 7.53 -9.34 -16.24
N VAL A 363 7.79 -10.46 -16.93
CA VAL A 363 6.82 -11.16 -17.77
C VAL A 363 5.81 -12.02 -17.00
N SER A 364 6.02 -12.22 -15.69
CA SER A 364 5.12 -13.00 -14.82
C SER A 364 3.74 -12.33 -14.70
N GLU A 365 2.70 -13.12 -14.42
CA GLU A 365 1.32 -12.60 -14.27
C GLU A 365 1.18 -11.63 -13.11
N ALA A 366 1.91 -11.89 -12.03
CA ALA A 366 2.05 -10.96 -10.92
C ALA A 366 3.40 -11.13 -10.23
N ARG A 367 3.82 -10.07 -9.55
CA ARG A 367 5.00 -10.03 -8.69
C ARG A 367 4.64 -9.43 -7.35
N MET A 368 5.39 -9.73 -6.32
CA MET A 368 5.24 -9.12 -5.00
C MET A 368 6.60 -8.77 -4.44
N LEU A 369 6.74 -7.52 -4.01
CA LEU A 369 7.87 -7.09 -3.21
C LEU A 369 7.51 -7.25 -1.73
N ALA A 370 8.21 -8.12 -1.05
CA ALA A 370 8.10 -8.36 0.37
C ALA A 370 9.27 -7.70 1.08
N PHE A 371 9.02 -6.89 2.10
CA PHE A 371 10.08 -6.23 2.84
C PHE A 371 9.66 -5.86 4.25
N ASP A 372 10.65 -5.55 5.08
CA ASP A 372 10.47 -5.27 6.50
C ASP A 372 10.95 -3.86 6.81
N VAL A 373 10.08 -3.00 7.37
CA VAL A 373 10.39 -1.62 7.74
C VAL A 373 10.72 -1.57 9.23
N HIS A 374 11.90 -1.10 9.62
CA HIS A 374 12.19 -0.82 11.04
C HIS A 374 11.17 0.18 11.59
N ARG A 375 10.63 -0.10 12.79
CA ARG A 375 9.56 0.69 13.42
C ARG A 375 10.03 2.12 13.71
N LEU A 376 9.86 2.96 12.71
CA LEU A 376 9.58 4.40 12.67
C LEU A 376 10.01 5.13 13.93
N PRO A 377 11.24 5.68 13.94
CA PRO A 377 11.77 6.33 15.11
C PRO A 377 11.10 7.69 15.27
N ARG A 378 9.99 7.69 16.03
CA ARG A 378 9.19 8.87 16.42
C ARG A 378 10.03 9.99 17.05
N GLU A 379 11.22 9.65 17.54
CA GLU A 379 12.15 10.54 18.22
C GLU A 379 13.46 10.78 17.46
N ALA A 380 13.65 10.21 16.27
CA ALA A 380 14.88 10.45 15.54
C ALA A 380 14.84 11.76 14.75
N SER A 381 16.01 12.39 14.65
CA SER A 381 16.19 13.56 13.79
C SER A 381 15.97 13.20 12.33
N ARG A 382 15.24 14.07 11.60
CA ARG A 382 15.07 13.98 10.15
C ARG A 382 16.39 13.62 9.46
N TRP A 383 16.34 12.68 8.52
CA TRP A 383 17.45 12.39 7.60
C TRP A 383 18.73 11.80 8.22
N ARG A 384 18.69 11.22 9.44
CA ARG A 384 19.90 10.72 10.13
C ARG A 384 19.74 9.38 10.86
N THR A 385 18.80 8.53 10.46
CA THR A 385 18.65 7.21 11.10
C THR A 385 19.35 6.13 10.30
N ASN A 386 20.05 5.24 11.01
CA ASN A 386 20.64 4.01 10.47
C ASN A 386 19.64 2.83 10.52
N GLU A 387 18.37 3.08 10.83
CA GLU A 387 17.33 2.08 11.01
C GLU A 387 16.33 2.20 9.85
N SER A 388 16.40 1.29 8.88
CA SER A 388 15.63 1.35 7.62
C SER A 388 14.96 0.03 7.24
N LEU A 389 14.80 -0.25 5.94
CA LEU A 389 14.56 -1.59 5.44
C LEU A 389 15.61 -2.57 5.97
N VAL A 390 15.14 -3.72 6.46
CA VAL A 390 16.00 -4.78 7.04
C VAL A 390 16.39 -5.83 6.01
N ALA A 391 15.46 -6.17 5.12
CA ALA A 391 15.58 -7.16 4.07
C ALA A 391 14.44 -6.99 3.06
N TRP A 392 14.60 -7.54 1.85
CA TRP A 392 13.50 -7.77 0.93
C TRP A 392 13.54 -9.15 0.27
N GLU A 393 12.40 -9.54 -0.29
CA GLU A 393 12.18 -10.76 -1.04
C GLU A 393 11.25 -10.45 -2.21
N VAL A 394 11.56 -10.96 -3.40
CA VAL A 394 10.67 -10.85 -4.57
C VAL A 394 10.03 -12.20 -4.85
N ARG A 395 8.69 -12.25 -4.80
CA ARG A 395 7.89 -13.43 -5.17
C ARG A 395 7.21 -13.21 -6.51
N THR A 396 7.04 -14.30 -7.27
CA THR A 396 6.45 -14.23 -8.61
C THR A 396 5.43 -15.34 -8.85
N TRP A 397 4.30 -14.96 -9.45
CA TRP A 397 3.22 -15.86 -9.83
C TRP A 397 3.10 -15.92 -11.35
N VAL A 398 2.89 -17.13 -11.86
CA VAL A 398 2.57 -17.38 -13.27
C VAL A 398 1.27 -18.15 -13.37
N ALA A 399 0.57 -17.99 -14.49
CA ALA A 399 -0.57 -18.81 -14.84
C ALA A 399 -0.11 -20.26 -15.08
N GLU A 400 -0.84 -21.23 -14.51
CA GLU A 400 -0.64 -22.62 -14.89
C GLU A 400 -1.29 -22.87 -16.28
N PRO A 401 -0.65 -23.65 -17.17
CA PRO A 401 -1.17 -23.87 -18.52
C PRO A 401 -2.55 -24.55 -18.58
N ASP A 402 -2.96 -25.24 -17.52
CA ASP A 402 -4.15 -26.10 -17.48
C ASP A 402 -4.97 -25.99 -16.18
N ASP A 403 -4.69 -25.00 -15.32
CA ASP A 403 -5.44 -24.75 -14.07
C ASP A 403 -5.78 -23.26 -13.95
N ASP A 404 -6.97 -22.96 -13.42
CA ASP A 404 -7.40 -21.61 -13.03
C ASP A 404 -6.70 -21.14 -11.74
N ARG A 405 -5.54 -21.70 -11.40
CA ARG A 405 -4.71 -21.33 -10.26
C ARG A 405 -3.45 -20.61 -10.71
N LEU A 406 -2.99 -19.67 -9.88
CA LEU A 406 -1.67 -19.08 -10.05
C LEU A 406 -0.69 -19.85 -9.18
N ARG A 407 0.45 -20.24 -9.76
CA ARG A 407 1.53 -20.89 -9.02
C ARG A 407 2.65 -19.91 -8.73
N GLN A 408 3.07 -19.86 -7.47
CA GLN A 408 4.31 -19.21 -7.09
C GLN A 408 5.49 -20.05 -7.63
N ILE A 409 6.34 -19.46 -8.48
CA ILE A 409 7.44 -20.18 -9.16
C ILE A 409 8.83 -19.81 -8.66
N GLY A 410 8.95 -18.86 -7.74
CA GLY A 410 10.24 -18.50 -7.17
C GLY A 410 10.15 -17.44 -6.07
N ALA A 411 11.23 -17.40 -5.29
CA ALA A 411 11.59 -16.30 -4.41
C ALA A 411 13.05 -15.93 -4.70
N THR A 412 13.34 -14.64 -4.87
CA THR A 412 14.73 -14.14 -4.82
C THR A 412 14.91 -13.41 -3.50
N HIS A 413 16.02 -13.68 -2.82
CA HIS A 413 16.41 -13.04 -1.57
C HIS A 413 17.62 -12.16 -1.81
N ALA A 414 17.62 -10.96 -1.23
CA ALA A 414 18.79 -10.09 -1.15
C ALA A 414 19.09 -9.74 0.32
#